data_AF-A0A346PPL7-F1
#
_entry.id   AF-A0A346PPL7-F1
#
_cell.length_a   1.000
_cell.length_b   1.000
_cell.length_c   1.000
_cell.angle_alpha   90.00
_cell.angle_beta   90.00
_cell.angle_gamma   90.00
#
_symmetry.space_group_name_H-M   'P 1'
#
loop_
_entity.id
_entity.type
_entity.pdbx_description
1 polymer ?
#
loop_
_entity_poly.entity_id
_entity_poly.type
_entity_poly.pdbx_seq_one_letter_code
_entity_poly.pdbx_strand_id
1 'polypeptide(L)'
;MDVAAERIDRLEALARAATKAGEEGRAREYVRLARRIAERNRLSLPKSFKRSTCGACDVYLIPGNNARIRLRNGHVVVTCSCGTHARYPYDE
;
A
#
# COMPACT_ATOMS: atom_id res chain seq x y z
N MET A 1 -17.13 -1.61 -16.25
CA MET A 1 -15.93 -1.39 -15.42
C MET A 1 -16.16 -0.10 -14.67
N ASP A 2 -16.01 -0.08 -13.35
CA ASP A 2 -16.25 1.13 -12.55
C ASP A 2 -15.04 2.06 -12.66
N VAL A 3 -15.25 3.29 -13.14
CA VAL A 3 -14.21 4.32 -13.30
C VAL A 3 -13.46 4.56 -11.99
N ALA A 4 -14.13 4.44 -10.83
CA ALA A 4 -13.48 4.60 -9.55
C ALA A 4 -12.45 3.48 -9.28
N ALA A 5 -12.77 2.23 -9.62
CA ALA A 5 -11.85 1.10 -9.50
C ALA A 5 -10.64 1.25 -10.43
N GLU A 6 -10.86 1.63 -11.70
CA GLU A 6 -9.76 1.89 -12.65
C GLU A 6 -8.82 3.01 -12.17
N ARG A 7 -9.37 4.06 -11.56
CA ARG A 7 -8.56 5.14 -10.98
C ARG A 7 -7.73 4.65 -9.80
N ILE A 8 -8.25 3.78 -8.96
CA ILE A 8 -7.50 3.17 -7.85
C ILE A 8 -6.31 2.37 -8.40
N ASP A 9 -6.52 1.53 -9.41
CA ASP A 9 -5.47 0.72 -10.02
C ASP A 9 -4.37 1.60 -10.64
N ARG A 10 -4.77 2.68 -11.33
CA ARG A 10 -3.81 3.65 -11.89
C ARG A 10 -3.02 4.37 -10.80
N LEU A 11 -3.66 4.74 -9.70
CA LEU A 11 -2.99 5.37 -8.56
C LEU A 11 -2.03 4.41 -7.87
N GLU A 12 -2.34 3.11 -7.82
CA GLU A 12 -1.40 2.09 -7.33
C GLU A 12 -0.12 2.07 -8.16
N ALA A 13 -0.26 2.01 -9.49
CA ALA A 13 0.88 1.97 -10.39
C ALA A 13 1.75 3.23 -10.25
N LEU A 14 1.12 4.40 -10.13
CA LEU A 14 1.83 5.67 -9.90
C LEU A 14 2.51 5.72 -8.54
N ALA A 15 1.86 5.24 -7.47
CA ALA A 15 2.46 5.16 -6.14
C ALA A 15 3.72 4.30 -6.15
N ARG A 16 3.64 3.11 -6.77
CA ARG A 16 4.79 2.20 -6.91
C ARG A 16 5.93 2.83 -7.71
N ALA A 17 5.62 3.51 -8.81
CA ALA A 17 6.62 4.19 -9.64
C ALA A 17 7.31 5.33 -8.87
N ALA A 18 6.54 6.19 -8.21
CA ALA A 18 7.06 7.29 -7.40
C ALA A 18 7.96 6.79 -6.26
N THR A 19 7.59 5.72 -5.56
CA THR A 19 8.46 5.13 -4.52
C THR A 19 9.78 4.61 -5.11
N LYS A 20 9.75 3.96 -6.28
CA LYS A 20 10.99 3.52 -6.95
C LYS A 20 11.88 4.69 -7.36
N ALA A 21 11.28 5.82 -7.73
CA ALA A 21 11.99 7.04 -8.10
C ALA A 21 12.49 7.86 -6.89
N GLY A 22 12.22 7.42 -5.65
CA GLY A 22 12.57 8.16 -4.44
C GLY A 22 11.65 9.36 -4.14
N GLU A 23 10.56 9.52 -4.90
CA GLU A 23 9.58 10.59 -4.72
C GLU A 23 8.57 10.25 -3.60
N GLU A 24 9.04 10.08 -2.37
CA GLU A 24 8.20 9.59 -1.26
C GLU A 24 6.95 10.42 -1.01
N GLY A 25 7.06 11.75 -1.06
CA GLY A 25 5.91 12.66 -0.86
C GLY A 25 4.81 12.41 -1.89
N ARG A 26 5.20 12.18 -3.15
CA ARG A 26 4.27 11.91 -4.25
C ARG A 26 3.65 10.52 -4.13
N ALA A 27 4.44 9.53 -3.74
CA ALA A 27 3.95 8.18 -3.49
C ALA A 27 2.88 8.15 -2.40
N ARG A 28 3.11 8.86 -1.28
CA ARG A 28 2.14 8.98 -0.18
C ARG A 28 0.84 9.64 -0.64
N GLU A 29 0.94 10.68 -1.46
CA GLU A 29 -0.25 11.36 -1.97
C GLU A 29 -1.10 10.46 -2.88
N TYR A 30 -0.47 9.66 -3.75
CA TYR A 30 -1.20 8.69 -4.58
C TYR A 30 -1.94 7.65 -3.75
N VAL A 31 -1.32 7.13 -2.68
CA VAL A 31 -1.97 6.18 -1.77
C VAL A 31 -3.14 6.81 -1.04
N ARG A 32 -2.98 8.03 -0.51
CA ARG A 32 -4.07 8.77 0.16
C ARG A 32 -5.25 9.03 -0.77
N LEU A 33 -4.95 9.43 -2.00
CA LEU A 33 -5.99 9.67 -3.01
C LEU A 33 -6.75 8.38 -3.34
N ALA A 34 -6.04 7.25 -3.51
CA ALA A 34 -6.69 5.96 -3.76
C ALA A 34 -7.60 5.55 -2.59
N ARG A 35 -7.14 5.69 -1.34
CA ARG A 35 -7.94 5.44 -0.14
C ARG A 35 -9.21 6.31 -0.10
N ARG A 36 -9.07 7.61 -0.38
CA ARG A 36 -10.20 8.57 -0.38
C ARG A 36 -11.21 8.27 -1.48
N ILE A 37 -10.76 7.87 -2.67
CA ILE A 37 -11.65 7.45 -3.76
C ILE A 37 -12.41 6.19 -3.36
N ALA A 38 -11.73 5.19 -2.79
CA ALA A 38 -12.35 3.96 -2.34
C ALA A 38 -13.44 4.24 -1.28
N GLU A 39 -13.11 5.03 -0.26
CA GLU A 39 -14.04 5.43 0.80
C GLU A 39 -15.28 6.15 0.24
N ARG A 40 -15.07 7.16 -0.61
CA ARG A 40 -16.17 7.95 -1.20
C ARG A 40 -17.14 7.10 -2.04
N ASN A 41 -16.62 6.09 -2.72
CA ASN A 41 -17.41 5.20 -3.58
C ASN A 41 -17.82 3.90 -2.88
N ARG A 42 -17.57 3.76 -1.57
CA ARG A 42 -17.84 2.54 -0.79
C ARG A 42 -17.20 1.28 -1.38
N LEU A 43 -16.03 1.45 -1.99
CA LEU A 43 -15.24 0.36 -2.57
C LEU A 43 -14.24 -0.16 -1.55
N SER A 44 -14.01 -1.47 -1.59
CA SER A 44 -12.85 -2.06 -0.93
C SER A 44 -11.62 -1.92 -1.82
N LEU A 45 -10.53 -1.36 -1.27
CA LEU A 45 -9.23 -1.44 -1.94
C LEU A 45 -8.82 -2.91 -2.14
N PRO A 46 -8.17 -3.25 -3.26
CA PRO A 46 -7.60 -4.57 -3.48
C PRO A 46 -6.72 -5.01 -2.32
N LYS A 47 -6.77 -6.30 -1.97
CA LYS A 47 -5.99 -6.86 -0.85
C LYS A 47 -4.48 -6.66 -1.06
N SER A 48 -4.01 -6.78 -2.30
CA SER A 48 -2.64 -6.46 -2.73
C SER A 48 -2.26 -5.02 -2.40
N PHE A 49 -3.11 -4.06 -2.76
CA PHE A 49 -2.91 -2.63 -2.48
C PHE A 49 -2.83 -2.37 -0.97
N LYS A 50 -3.80 -2.90 -0.20
CA LYS A 50 -3.84 -2.72 1.25
C LYS A 50 -2.59 -3.28 1.94
N ARG A 51 -2.09 -4.44 1.50
CA ARG A 51 -0.87 -5.07 2.03
C ARG A 51 0.43 -4.41 1.56
N SER A 52 0.39 -3.67 0.45
CA SER A 52 1.54 -2.97 -0.14
C SER A 52 1.59 -1.49 0.24
N THR A 53 0.84 -1.05 1.24
CA THR A 53 0.86 0.34 1.71
C THR A 53 0.98 0.39 3.23
N CYS A 54 1.68 1.41 3.74
CA CYS A 54 1.76 1.63 5.18
C CYS A 54 0.45 2.24 5.70
N GLY A 55 -0.09 1.68 6.79
CA GLY A 55 -1.29 2.22 7.44
C GLY A 55 -1.07 3.50 8.26
N ALA A 56 0.19 3.92 8.47
CA ALA A 56 0.52 5.11 9.27
C ALA A 56 1.03 6.29 8.43
N CYS A 57 1.95 6.04 7.50
CA CYS A 57 2.58 7.10 6.70
C CYS A 57 2.12 7.13 5.23
N ASP A 58 1.22 6.23 4.83
CA ASP A 58 0.70 6.08 3.47
C ASP A 58 1.73 5.80 2.37
N VAL A 59 2.99 5.47 2.69
CA VAL A 59 3.97 5.14 1.65
C VAL A 59 3.64 3.79 1.01
N TYR A 60 3.86 3.67 -0.31
CA TYR A 60 3.85 2.37 -0.96
C TYR A 60 5.09 1.57 -0.55
N LEU A 61 4.90 0.30 -0.21
CA LEU A 61 5.92 -0.57 0.37
C LEU A 61 6.63 -1.37 -0.73
N ILE A 62 7.94 -1.23 -0.80
CA ILE A 62 8.81 -1.98 -1.70
C ILE A 62 9.80 -2.77 -0.83
N PRO A 63 9.69 -4.11 -0.81
CA PRO A 63 10.62 -4.97 -0.09
C PRO A 63 12.07 -4.73 -0.54
N GLY A 64 12.98 -4.57 0.42
CA GLY A 64 14.39 -4.28 0.15
C GLY A 64 14.70 -2.80 -0.09
N ASN A 65 13.70 -1.94 -0.24
CA ASN A 65 13.85 -0.48 -0.29
C ASN A 65 13.39 0.15 1.04
N ASN A 66 12.08 0.31 1.22
CA ASN A 66 11.49 0.95 2.41
C ASN A 66 10.65 -0.01 3.26
N ALA A 67 10.60 -1.30 2.89
CA ALA A 67 9.88 -2.32 3.62
C ALA A 67 10.78 -3.53 3.91
N ARG A 68 10.65 -4.08 5.12
CA ARG A 68 11.28 -5.33 5.55
C ARG A 68 10.21 -6.38 5.80
N ILE A 69 10.32 -7.51 5.14
CA ILE A 69 9.42 -8.65 5.32
C ILE A 69 10.10 -9.71 6.19
N ARG A 70 9.37 -10.25 7.16
CA ARG A 70 9.80 -11.40 7.97
C ARG A 70 8.69 -12.44 8.01
N LEU A 71 9.06 -13.69 7.78
CA LEU A 71 8.18 -14.83 7.96
C LEU A 71 8.25 -15.28 9.42
N ARG A 72 7.08 -15.54 10.02
CA ARG A 72 6.93 -16.12 11.35
C ARG A 72 5.98 -17.30 11.27
N ASN A 73 5.94 -18.10 12.33
CA ASN A 73 4.97 -19.19 12.43
C ASN A 73 3.56 -18.58 12.41
N GLY A 74 2.75 -18.98 11.42
CA GLY A 74 1.36 -18.55 11.24
C GLY A 74 1.12 -17.18 10.58
N HIS A 75 2.14 -16.34 10.34
CA HIS A 75 1.93 -15.02 9.72
C HIS A 75 3.18 -14.38 9.12
N VAL A 76 2.96 -13.40 8.25
CA VAL A 76 3.95 -12.49 7.68
C VAL A 76 3.94 -11.17 8.44
N VAL A 77 5.12 -10.66 8.81
CA VAL A 77 5.30 -9.33 9.37
C VAL A 77 5.94 -8.42 8.33
N VAL A 78 5.30 -7.29 8.04
CA VAL A 78 5.82 -6.24 7.16
C VAL A 78 6.13 -5.02 8.01
N THR A 79 7.39 -4.57 7.98
CA THR A 79 7.86 -3.37 8.69
C THR A 79 8.15 -2.26 7.69
N CYS A 80 7.53 -1.11 7.87
CA CYS A 80 7.84 0.10 7.10
C CYS A 80 9.06 0.83 7.68
N SER A 81 9.76 1.62 6.85
CA SER A 81 10.83 2.53 7.27
C SER A 81 10.40 3.55 8.33
N CYS A 82 9.09 3.89 8.40
CA CYS A 82 8.55 4.74 9.46
C CYS A 82 8.40 4.02 10.83
N GLY A 83 8.73 2.73 10.92
CA GLY A 83 8.66 1.92 12.14
C GLY A 83 7.35 1.16 12.36
N THR A 84 6.31 1.42 11.55
CA THR A 84 5.02 0.71 11.68
C THR A 84 5.14 -0.75 11.24
N HIS A 85 4.49 -1.64 11.99
CA HIS A 85 4.40 -3.07 11.71
C HIS A 85 2.99 -3.47 11.32
N ALA A 86 2.85 -4.12 10.17
CA ALA A 86 1.64 -4.83 9.78
C ALA A 86 1.87 -6.35 9.88
N ARG A 87 0.82 -7.09 10.26
CA ARG A 87 0.86 -8.55 10.39
C ARG A 87 -0.27 -9.15 9.56
N TYR A 88 0.04 -10.18 8.78
CA TYR A 88 -0.91 -10.85 7.89
C TYR A 88 -0.82 -12.37 8.10
N PRO A 89 -1.88 -13.03 8.61
CA PRO A 89 -1.95 -14.49 8.67
C PRO A 89 -1.80 -15.15 7.30
N TYR A 90 -1.38 -16.42 7.28
CA TYR A 90 -1.33 -17.20 6.04
C TYR A 90 -2.73 -17.63 5.57
N ASP A 91 -3.62 -17.94 6.51
CA ASP A 91 -4.96 -18.50 6.23
C ASP A 91 -6.02 -17.42 5.92
N GLU A 92 -5.59 -16.24 5.48
CA GLU A 92 -6.44 -15.08 5.15
C GLU A 92 -6.63 -14.90 3.66
#